data_AF-A0A835RCJ5-F1
#
_entry.id   AF-A0A835RCJ5-F1
#
_cell.length_a   1.000
_cell.length_b   1.000
_cell.length_c   1.000
_cell.angle_alpha   90.00
_cell.angle_beta   90.00
_cell.angle_gamma   90.00
#
_symmetry.space_group_name_H-M   'P 1'
#
loop_
_entity.id
_entity.type
_entity.pdbx_description
1 polymer ?
#
loop_
_entity_poly.entity_id
_entity_poly.type
_entity_poly.pdbx_seq_one_letter_code
_entity_poly.pdbx_strand_id
1 'polypeptide(L)'
;MKELAVPLRMYIERFPKKQSLHPYERSLVDLTFGEGIYEEVLKRVDDLRKQLLCVGKQHASLCAQSLSKWEAEERLTEGFKRLEDVFELEKGAVDDLLYIAKTLRAMPVVNLEIPTLCLVGAPNVGKSSLVRILSTGKPEVSMFLDSVACKTYVEF
;
A
#
# COMPACT_ATOMS: atom_id res chain seq x y z
N MET A 1 7.79 20.06 10.08
CA MET A 1 6.43 19.95 9.51
C MET A 1 6.41 19.41 8.07
N LYS A 2 7.19 19.98 7.14
CA LYS A 2 7.36 19.39 5.79
C LYS A 2 7.91 17.95 5.84
N GLU A 3 8.80 17.68 6.79
CA GLU A 3 9.42 16.36 6.99
C GLU A 3 8.45 15.20 7.25
N LEU A 4 7.24 15.42 7.81
CA LEU A 4 6.28 14.33 8.05
C LEU A 4 5.22 14.22 6.95
N ALA A 5 4.69 15.38 6.51
CA ALA A 5 3.60 15.41 5.54
C ALA A 5 4.06 15.12 4.10
N VAL A 6 5.32 15.46 3.75
CA VAL A 6 5.87 15.24 2.40
C VAL A 6 6.13 13.74 2.14
N PRO A 7 6.76 12.97 3.05
CA PRO A 7 6.92 11.53 2.86
C PRO A 7 5.58 10.81 2.76
N LEU A 8 4.62 11.09 3.65
CA LEU A 8 3.29 10.46 3.62
C LEU A 8 2.59 10.71 2.28
N ARG A 9 2.68 11.94 1.76
CA ARG A 9 2.17 12.26 0.43
C ARG A 9 2.83 11.43 -0.66
N MET A 10 4.17 11.37 -0.67
CA MET A 10 4.91 10.60 -1.66
C MET A 10 4.59 9.11 -1.62
N TYR A 11 4.36 8.55 -0.42
CA TYR A 11 3.95 7.16 -0.28
C TYR A 11 2.58 6.94 -0.92
N ILE A 12 1.57 7.74 -0.57
CA ILE A 12 0.20 7.61 -1.13
C ILE A 12 0.22 7.79 -2.66
N GLU A 13 0.95 8.78 -3.18
CA GLU A 13 1.00 9.05 -4.63
C GLU A 13 1.64 7.91 -5.45
N ARG A 14 2.46 7.07 -4.81
CA ARG A 14 3.05 5.88 -5.45
C ARG A 14 2.10 4.68 -5.50
N PHE A 15 1.03 4.68 -4.72
CA PHE A 15 0.05 3.61 -4.78
C PHE A 15 -0.90 3.81 -5.98
N PRO A 16 -1.07 2.79 -6.83
CA PRO A 16 -1.97 2.89 -7.97
C PRO A 16 -3.41 2.96 -7.49
N LYS A 17 -4.23 3.82 -8.10
CA LYS A 17 -5.67 3.83 -7.82
C LYS A 17 -6.28 2.55 -8.36
N LYS A 18 -7.15 1.90 -7.59
CA LYS A 18 -7.83 0.67 -8.03
C LYS A 18 -8.58 0.83 -9.37
N GLN A 19 -9.09 2.03 -9.63
CA GLN A 19 -9.78 2.37 -10.87
C GLN A 19 -8.87 2.36 -12.11
N SER A 20 -7.57 2.66 -11.95
CA SER A 20 -6.59 2.66 -13.03
C SER A 20 -5.89 1.31 -13.23
N LEU A 21 -6.06 0.36 -12.30
CA LEU A 21 -5.51 -1.00 -12.41
C LEU A 21 -6.26 -1.81 -13.48
N HIS A 22 -5.55 -2.77 -14.09
CA HIS A 22 -6.15 -3.73 -15.00
C HIS A 22 -7.21 -4.57 -14.27
N PRO A 23 -8.31 -5.02 -14.91
CA PRO A 23 -9.34 -5.84 -14.27
C PRO A 23 -8.79 -7.05 -13.48
N TYR A 24 -7.76 -7.72 -14.02
CA TYR A 24 -7.06 -8.81 -13.33
C TYR A 24 -6.41 -8.36 -12.01
N GLU A 25 -5.65 -7.27 -12.03
CA GLU A 25 -4.97 -6.73 -10.84
C GLU A 25 -5.98 -6.23 -9.82
N ARG A 26 -7.08 -5.63 -10.27
CA ARG A 26 -8.19 -5.22 -9.41
C ARG A 26 -8.78 -6.42 -8.68
N SER A 27 -9.05 -7.52 -9.39
CA SER A 27 -9.57 -8.74 -8.79
C SER A 27 -8.57 -9.37 -7.81
N LEU A 28 -7.26 -9.34 -8.11
CA LEU A 28 -6.24 -9.82 -7.18
C LEU A 28 -6.20 -9.02 -5.88
N VAL A 29 -6.27 -7.70 -5.96
CA VAL A 29 -6.32 -6.82 -4.78
C VAL A 29 -7.56 -7.15 -3.93
N ASP A 30 -8.73 -7.27 -4.56
CA ASP A 30 -9.99 -7.58 -3.85
C ASP A 30 -9.99 -8.98 -3.23
N LEU A 31 -9.41 -9.97 -3.91
CA LEU A 31 -9.25 -11.33 -3.38
C LEU A 31 -8.26 -11.39 -2.21
N THR A 32 -7.24 -10.53 -2.22
CA THR A 32 -6.17 -10.58 -1.21
C THR A 32 -6.54 -9.81 0.06
N PHE A 33 -7.11 -8.62 -0.09
CA PHE A 33 -7.37 -7.72 1.03
C PHE A 33 -8.85 -7.65 1.41
N GLY A 34 -9.75 -8.11 0.55
CA GLY A 34 -11.19 -7.86 0.67
C GLY A 34 -11.62 -6.58 -0.02
N GLU A 35 -12.91 -6.49 -0.32
CA GLU A 35 -13.49 -5.38 -1.06
C GLU A 35 -13.45 -4.08 -0.23
N GLY A 36 -12.86 -3.02 -0.78
CA GLY A 36 -12.88 -1.66 -0.22
C GLY A 36 -11.84 -1.36 0.87
N ILE A 37 -11.22 -2.38 1.46
CA ILE A 37 -10.20 -2.23 2.52
C ILE A 37 -8.98 -1.45 2.00
N TYR A 38 -8.55 -1.74 0.77
CA TYR A 38 -7.42 -1.05 0.14
C TYR A 38 -7.66 0.47 0.03
N GLU A 39 -8.83 0.88 -0.47
CA GLU A 39 -9.15 2.30 -0.60
C GLU A 39 -9.38 2.99 0.74
N GLU A 40 -9.96 2.28 1.72
CA GLU A 40 -10.17 2.80 3.06
C GLU A 40 -8.85 3.13 3.74
N VAL A 41 -7.87 2.22 3.70
CA VAL A 41 -6.54 2.47 4.28
C VAL A 41 -5.84 3.65 3.61
N LEU A 42 -5.87 3.73 2.26
CA LEU A 42 -5.30 4.88 1.55
C LEU A 42 -5.96 6.20 1.95
N LYS A 43 -7.29 6.19 2.13
CA LYS A 43 -8.05 7.36 2.55
C LYS A 43 -7.69 7.77 3.98
N ARG A 44 -7.60 6.82 4.92
CA ARG A 44 -7.21 7.08 6.32
C ARG A 44 -5.83 7.75 6.41
N VAL A 45 -4.85 7.28 5.65
CA VAL A 45 -3.51 7.90 5.64
C VAL A 45 -3.53 9.29 4.99
N ASP A 46 -4.34 9.51 3.96
CA ASP A 46 -4.51 10.86 3.38
C ASP A 46 -5.21 11.82 4.36
N ASP A 47 -6.18 11.34 5.14
CA ASP A 47 -6.86 12.13 6.15
C ASP A 47 -5.92 12.46 7.33
N LEU A 48 -5.10 11.51 7.79
CA LEU A 48 -4.01 11.77 8.75
C LEU A 48 -3.06 12.85 8.22
N ARG A 49 -2.63 12.76 6.95
CA ARG A 49 -1.78 13.78 6.33
C ARG A 49 -2.43 15.16 6.33
N LYS A 50 -3.74 15.26 6.04
CA LYS A 50 -4.49 16.53 6.08
C LYS A 50 -4.57 17.09 7.50
N GLN A 51 -4.83 16.24 8.50
CA GLN A 51 -4.90 16.64 9.91
C GLN A 51 -3.55 17.20 10.39
N LEU A 52 -2.45 16.51 10.12
CA LEU A 52 -1.10 16.97 10.47
C LEU A 52 -0.78 18.34 9.82
N LEU A 53 -1.17 18.54 8.57
CA LEU A 53 -1.01 19.83 7.89
C LEU A 53 -1.89 20.93 8.49
N CYS A 54 -3.11 20.60 8.92
CA CYS A 54 -4.02 21.56 9.54
C CYS A 54 -3.50 22.03 10.90
N VAL A 55 -3.22 21.09 11.81
CA VAL A 55 -2.67 21.36 13.14
C VAL A 55 -1.37 22.14 13.02
N GLY A 56 -0.49 21.68 12.14
CA GLY A 56 0.78 22.34 11.92
C GLY A 56 0.64 23.79 11.42
N LYS A 57 -0.25 24.06 10.45
CA LYS A 57 -0.51 25.43 9.99
C LYS A 57 -1.09 26.32 11.09
N GLN A 58 -2.00 25.78 11.91
CA GLN A 58 -2.59 26.51 13.04
C GLN A 58 -1.52 26.93 14.05
N HIS A 59 -0.68 25.99 14.50
CA HIS A 59 0.40 26.30 15.45
C HIS A 59 1.47 27.22 14.83
N ALA A 60 1.81 27.06 13.55
CA ALA A 60 2.73 27.99 12.88
C ALA A 60 2.18 29.42 12.82
N SER A 61 0.87 29.57 12.56
CA SER A 61 0.22 30.89 12.60
C SER A 61 0.22 31.50 13.99
N LEU A 62 -0.02 30.69 15.03
CA LEU A 62 0.03 31.15 16.42
C LEU A 62 1.44 31.56 16.84
N CYS A 63 2.48 30.85 16.39
CA CYS A 63 3.88 31.23 16.61
C CYS A 63 4.27 32.50 15.85
N ALA A 64 3.68 32.77 14.69
CA ALA A 64 3.93 34.02 13.96
C ALA A 64 3.31 35.25 14.66
N GLN A 65 2.27 35.05 15.47
CA GLN A 65 1.55 36.09 16.20
C GLN A 65 2.12 36.35 17.60
N SER A 66 3.04 35.51 18.10
CA SER A 66 3.64 35.70 19.43
C SER A 66 4.52 36.95 19.50
N LEU A 67 4.42 37.66 20.62
CA LEU A 67 5.11 38.94 20.84
C LEU A 67 6.50 38.75 21.46
N SER A 68 6.73 37.62 22.12
CA SER A 68 8.01 37.29 22.75
C SER A 68 8.58 35.97 22.24
N LYS A 69 9.92 35.87 22.25
CA LYS A 69 10.64 34.65 21.89
C LYS A 69 10.24 33.46 22.78
N TRP A 70 10.07 33.72 24.08
CA TRP A 70 9.68 32.69 25.05
C TRP A 70 8.30 32.09 24.72
N GLU A 71 7.32 32.94 24.46
CA GLU A 71 5.97 32.51 24.10
C GLU A 71 5.94 31.75 22.76
N ALA A 72 6.79 32.15 21.80
CA ALA A 72 6.94 31.42 20.55
C ALA A 72 7.52 30.01 20.75
N GLU A 73 8.51 29.84 21.62
CA GLU A 73 9.11 28.53 21.95
C GLU A 73 8.13 27.60 22.68
N GLU A 74 7.33 28.13 23.60
CA GLU A 74 6.31 27.36 24.32
C GLU A 74 5.22 26.85 23.37
N ARG A 75 4.69 27.73 22.50
CA ARG A 75 3.69 27.39 21.47
C ARG A 75 4.23 26.40 20.44
N LEU A 76 5.52 26.50 20.10
CA LEU A 76 6.17 25.51 19.23
C LEU A 76 6.19 24.13 19.89
N THR A 77 6.62 24.06 21.15
CA THR A 77 6.70 22.80 21.91
C THR A 77 5.32 22.15 22.05
N GLU A 78 4.29 22.95 22.34
CA GLU A 78 2.90 22.48 22.39
C GLU A 78 2.41 21.97 21.03
N GLY A 79 2.71 22.70 19.95
CA GLY A 79 2.37 22.28 18.59
C GLY A 79 3.02 20.97 18.18
N PHE A 80 4.26 20.72 18.60
CA PHE A 80 4.94 19.43 18.38
C PHE A 80 4.26 18.29 19.13
N LYS A 81 3.95 18.46 20.42
CA LYS A 81 3.21 17.45 21.19
C LYS A 81 1.87 17.13 20.56
N ARG A 82 1.13 18.15 20.11
CA ARG A 82 -0.17 17.96 19.44
C ARG A 82 -0.05 17.16 18.14
N LEU A 83 1.02 17.37 17.38
CA LEU A 83 1.29 16.59 16.16
C LEU A 83 1.66 15.14 16.48
N GLU A 84 2.45 14.91 17.53
CA GLU A 84 2.77 13.56 18.02
C GLU A 84 1.51 12.81 18.47
N ASP A 85 0.63 13.47 19.24
CA ASP A 85 -0.64 12.88 19.68
C ASP A 85 -1.51 12.46 18.48
N VAL A 86 -1.65 13.32 17.47
CA VAL A 86 -2.42 13.02 16.25
C VAL A 86 -1.81 11.86 15.49
N PHE A 87 -0.48 11.79 15.42
CA PHE A 87 0.21 10.69 14.76
C PHE A 87 0.03 9.37 15.51
N GLU A 88 0.16 9.35 16.83
CA GLU A 88 0.03 8.12 17.63
C GLU A 88 -1.39 7.56 17.59
N LEU A 89 -2.41 8.42 17.47
CA LEU A 89 -3.81 8.01 17.32
C LEU A 89 -4.08 7.26 16.00
N GLU A 90 -3.44 7.67 14.90
CA GLU A 90 -3.66 7.10 13.55
C GLU A 90 -2.48 6.26 13.05
N LYS A 91 -1.54 5.91 13.92
CA LYS A 91 -0.38 5.07 13.61
C LYS A 91 -0.77 3.75 12.97
N GLY A 92 -1.89 3.16 13.41
CA GLY A 92 -2.44 1.95 12.83
C GLY A 92 -2.72 2.06 11.32
N ALA A 93 -3.16 3.23 10.83
CA ALA A 93 -3.38 3.42 9.39
C ALA A 93 -2.08 3.32 8.57
N VAL A 94 -0.95 3.76 9.15
CA VAL A 94 0.37 3.66 8.52
C VAL A 94 0.88 2.22 8.54
N ASP A 95 0.64 1.49 9.64
CA ASP A 95 0.97 0.07 9.74
C ASP A 95 0.16 -0.79 8.75
N ASP A 96 -1.13 -0.49 8.60
CA ASP A 96 -2.02 -1.12 7.60
C ASP A 96 -1.51 -0.86 6.18
N LEU A 97 -1.10 0.38 5.88
CA LEU A 97 -0.53 0.73 4.57
C LEU A 97 0.79 -0.03 4.32
N LEU A 98 1.63 -0.18 5.34
CA LEU A 98 2.88 -0.95 5.25
C LEU A 98 2.61 -2.43 5.01
N TYR A 99 1.59 -2.99 5.66
CA TYR A 99 1.15 -4.37 5.43
C TYR A 99 0.72 -4.56 3.97
N ILE A 100 -0.15 -3.68 3.46
CA ILE A 100 -0.59 -3.70 2.05
C ILE A 100 0.61 -3.62 1.11
N ALA A 101 1.57 -2.72 1.38
CA ALA A 101 2.77 -2.57 0.56
C ALA A 101 3.61 -3.86 0.48
N LYS A 102 3.79 -4.54 1.62
CA LYS A 102 4.55 -5.79 1.70
C LYS A 102 3.84 -6.91 0.94
N THR A 103 2.53 -7.03 1.13
CA THR A 103 1.72 -8.05 0.47
C THR A 103 1.68 -7.84 -1.05
N LEU A 104 1.52 -6.60 -1.53
CA LEU A 104 1.57 -6.28 -2.96
C LEU A 104 2.95 -6.59 -3.58
N ARG A 105 4.05 -6.36 -2.86
CA ARG A 105 5.40 -6.71 -3.34
C ARG A 105 5.66 -8.21 -3.42
N ALA A 106 4.97 -9.00 -2.60
CA ALA A 106 5.05 -10.45 -2.65
C ALA A 106 4.16 -11.05 -3.75
N MET A 107 3.28 -10.24 -4.38
CA MET A 107 2.41 -10.74 -5.44
C MET A 107 3.22 -11.07 -6.71
N PRO A 108 2.86 -12.15 -7.41
CA PRO A 108 3.51 -12.51 -8.66
C PRO A 108 3.11 -11.53 -9.76
N VAL A 109 4.11 -11.04 -10.48
CA VAL A 109 3.89 -10.15 -11.61
C VAL A 109 3.51 -10.99 -12.83
N VAL A 110 2.30 -10.80 -13.34
CA VAL A 110 1.82 -11.44 -14.58
C VAL A 110 1.86 -10.40 -15.69
N ASN A 111 2.59 -10.69 -16.76
CA ASN A 111 2.55 -9.86 -17.97
C ASN A 111 1.35 -10.29 -18.83
N LEU A 112 0.38 -9.39 -18.96
CA LEU A 112 -0.87 -9.63 -19.69
C LEU A 112 -0.72 -9.53 -21.22
N GLU A 113 0.40 -9.00 -21.71
CA GLU A 113 0.69 -8.91 -23.15
C GLU A 113 1.25 -10.22 -23.73
N ILE A 114 1.73 -11.11 -22.87
CA ILE A 114 2.33 -12.39 -23.26
C ILE A 114 1.26 -13.49 -23.17
N PRO A 115 1.16 -14.38 -24.18
CA PRO A 115 0.24 -15.51 -24.12
C PRO A 115 0.49 -16.35 -22.87
N THR A 116 -0.49 -16.36 -21.96
CA THR A 116 -0.37 -17.01 -20.66
C THR A 116 -1.15 -18.33 -20.66
N LEU A 117 -0.48 -19.42 -20.29
CA LEU A 117 -1.10 -20.74 -20.10
C LEU A 117 -1.55 -20.91 -18.65
N CYS A 118 -2.86 -21.03 -18.42
CA CYS A 118 -3.41 -21.29 -17.09
C CYS A 118 -3.78 -22.78 -16.95
N LEU A 119 -3.27 -23.45 -15.90
CA LEU A 119 -3.58 -24.84 -15.61
C LEU A 119 -4.56 -24.93 -14.44
N VAL A 120 -5.79 -25.30 -14.75
CA VAL A 120 -6.88 -25.43 -13.76
C VAL A 120 -7.21 -26.92 -13.55
N GLY A 121 -7.42 -27.34 -12.31
CA GLY A 121 -7.80 -28.72 -12.00
C GLY A 121 -7.78 -29.02 -10.50
N ALA A 122 -8.24 -30.20 -10.11
CA ALA A 122 -8.28 -30.61 -8.70
C ALA A 122 -6.89 -30.55 -8.02
N PRO A 123 -6.82 -30.35 -6.70
CA PRO A 123 -5.53 -30.41 -5.99
C PRO A 123 -4.83 -31.75 -6.25
N ASN A 124 -3.50 -31.74 -6.29
CA ASN A 124 -2.64 -32.92 -6.48
C ASN A 124 -2.78 -33.71 -7.80
N VAL A 125 -3.50 -33.21 -8.82
CA VAL A 125 -3.58 -33.85 -10.16
C VAL A 125 -2.30 -33.71 -11.02
N GLY A 126 -1.18 -33.35 -10.43
CA GLY A 126 0.11 -33.24 -11.13
C GLY A 126 0.32 -31.97 -11.96
N LYS A 127 -0.52 -30.93 -11.80
CA LYS A 127 -0.35 -29.64 -12.51
C LYS A 127 1.07 -29.08 -12.36
N SER A 128 1.60 -29.05 -11.14
CA SER A 128 2.96 -28.57 -10.86
C SER A 128 4.05 -29.45 -11.48
N SER A 129 3.80 -30.75 -11.67
CA SER A 129 4.72 -31.66 -12.36
C SER A 129 4.73 -31.40 -13.87
N LEU A 130 3.56 -31.16 -14.47
CA LEU A 130 3.45 -30.77 -15.88
C LEU A 130 4.18 -29.46 -16.15
N VAL A 131 3.99 -28.46 -15.27
CA VAL A 131 4.72 -27.18 -15.33
C VAL A 131 6.23 -27.40 -15.25
N ARG A 132 6.73 -28.28 -14.38
CA ARG A 132 8.18 -28.56 -14.30
C ARG A 132 8.74 -29.18 -15.57
N ILE A 133 7.95 -30.00 -16.28
CA ILE A 133 8.39 -30.67 -17.51
C ILE A 133 8.37 -29.68 -18.68
N LEU A 134 7.35 -28.82 -18.77
CA LEU A 134 7.19 -27.83 -19.85
C LEU A 134 8.04 -26.57 -19.67
N SER A 135 8.80 -26.47 -18.57
CA SER A 135 9.51 -25.26 -18.15
C SER A 135 11.01 -25.47 -18.12
N THR A 136 11.76 -24.61 -18.81
CA THR A 136 13.21 -24.53 -18.69
C THR A 136 13.67 -23.80 -17.41
N GLY A 137 12.81 -22.99 -16.77
CA GLY A 137 13.09 -22.26 -15.53
C GLY A 137 12.62 -22.94 -14.24
N LYS A 138 13.34 -22.71 -13.12
CA LYS A 138 12.90 -23.13 -11.77
C LYS A 138 11.53 -22.53 -11.46
N PRO A 139 10.53 -23.33 -11.04
CA PRO A 139 9.19 -22.81 -10.88
C PRO A 139 9.04 -22.04 -9.56
N GLU A 140 8.74 -20.74 -9.66
CA GLU A 140 8.01 -20.01 -8.62
C GLU A 140 6.54 -20.37 -8.78
N VAL A 141 6.04 -21.23 -7.88
CA VAL A 141 4.63 -21.61 -7.83
C VAL A 141 3.92 -20.60 -6.98
N SER A 142 3.13 -19.73 -7.60
CA SER A 142 2.21 -18.86 -6.90
C SER A 142 0.85 -19.52 -6.78
N MET A 143 0.48 -19.86 -5.54
CA MET A 143 -0.86 -20.33 -5.20
C MET A 143 -1.79 -19.12 -5.12
N PHE A 144 -2.64 -18.95 -6.12
CA PHE A 144 -3.65 -17.88 -6.14
C PHE A 144 -5.01 -18.35 -5.59
N LEU A 145 -5.28 -19.66 -5.64
CA LEU A 145 -6.39 -20.36 -4.97
C LEU A 145 -5.95 -21.81 -4.72
N ASP A 146 -6.53 -22.49 -3.72
CA ASP A 146 -6.30 -23.93 -3.43
C ASP A 146 -6.56 -24.87 -4.65
N SER A 147 -7.12 -24.34 -5.74
CA SER A 147 -7.47 -25.05 -6.97
C SER A 147 -6.89 -24.44 -8.27
N VAL A 148 -6.21 -23.29 -8.23
CA VAL A 148 -5.72 -22.60 -9.44
C VAL A 148 -4.21 -22.33 -9.35
N ALA A 149 -3.46 -22.91 -10.29
CA ALA A 149 -2.06 -22.58 -10.52
C ALA A 149 -1.96 -21.78 -11.83
N CYS A 150 -1.70 -20.48 -11.72
CA CYS A 150 -1.51 -19.61 -12.87
C CYS A 150 -0.02 -19.31 -13.02
N LYS A 151 0.56 -19.52 -14.22
CA LYS A 151 1.96 -19.16 -14.47
C LYS A 151 2.12 -18.50 -15.83
N THR A 152 2.67 -17.30 -15.83
CA THR A 152 3.15 -16.58 -17.00
C THR A 152 4.35 -17.32 -17.57
N TYR A 153 4.28 -17.82 -18.80
CA TYR A 153 5.43 -18.39 -19.50
C TYR A 153 5.91 -17.44 -20.59
N VAL A 154 7.23 -17.27 -20.65
CA VAL A 154 7.98 -16.64 -21.72
C VAL A 154 8.56 -17.76 -22.60
N GLU A 155 8.28 -17.64 -23.90
CA GLU A 155 8.89 -18.30 -25.07
C GLU A 155 8.89 -19.84 -25.16
N PHE A 156 8.25 -20.33 -26.23
CA PHE A 156 8.49 -21.66 -26.80
C PHE A 156 9.86 -21.72 -27.47
#